data_AF-A0A2A5FQ51-F1
#
_entry.id   AF-A0A2A5FQ51-F1
#
_cell.length_a   1.000
_cell.length_b   1.000
_cell.length_c   1.000
_cell.angle_alpha   90.00
_cell.angle_beta   90.00
_cell.angle_gamma   90.00
#
_symmetry.space_group_name_H-M   'P 1'
#
loop_
_entity.id
_entity.type
_entity.pdbx_description
1 polymer ?
#
loop_
_entity_poly.entity_id
_entity_poly.type
_entity_poly.pdbx_seq_one_letter_code
_entity_poly.pdbx_strand_id
1 'polypeptide(L)'
;MHHSPDALAGFSLYLKGKVSDSIKSALDSWGLVVYSGDSFQEDVHYDLVIEKDQIPMKDSDSIFQFLSDNFPPVPAVRADEKAINLLYKDMPELILEVNTLAKASLQEDLEVLRSANDLDVTASILHKMKTTLAHIGYIGLQSEVVAWERIWKHGQGQSSRFENWTDHKDSLLSRISAVEELL
;
A
#
# COMPACT_ATOMS: atom_id res chain seq x y z
N MET A 1 1.77 18.40 14.74
CA MET A 1 2.75 17.76 13.85
C MET A 1 1.95 17.24 12.68
N HIS A 2 2.20 17.66 11.44
CA HIS A 2 1.49 17.06 10.32
C HIS A 2 1.93 15.60 10.23
N HIS A 3 0.97 14.66 10.32
CA HIS A 3 1.22 13.25 10.06
C HIS A 3 1.94 13.11 8.72
N SER A 4 2.98 12.27 8.67
CA SER A 4 3.70 12.00 7.43
C SER A 4 2.69 11.61 6.34
N PRO A 5 2.85 12.06 5.09
CA PRO A 5 1.98 11.69 3.95
C PRO A 5 1.85 10.18 3.67
N ASP A 6 2.45 9.34 4.49
CA ASP A 6 2.60 7.91 4.28
C ASP A 6 2.22 7.09 5.53
N ALA A 7 1.66 7.73 6.56
CA ALA A 7 1.47 7.13 7.88
C ALA A 7 0.49 5.93 7.88
N LEU A 8 -0.39 5.85 6.87
CA LEU A 8 -1.35 4.75 6.69
C LEU A 8 -1.15 4.06 5.33
N ALA A 9 0.05 4.17 4.75
CA ALA A 9 0.31 3.59 3.45
C ALA A 9 0.11 2.07 3.42
N GLY A 10 -0.55 1.63 2.35
CA GLY A 10 -0.83 0.23 2.07
C GLY A 10 -2.05 -0.39 2.75
N PHE A 11 -2.71 0.33 3.66
CA PHE A 11 -4.04 -0.06 4.11
C PHE A 11 -5.10 0.29 3.07
N SER A 12 -6.11 -0.59 2.94
CA SER A 12 -7.32 -0.32 2.19
C SER A 12 -8.49 0.02 3.10
N LEU A 13 -9.15 1.15 2.80
CA LEU A 13 -10.29 1.67 3.54
C LEU A 13 -11.52 1.68 2.64
N TYR A 14 -12.62 1.11 3.12
CA TYR A 14 -13.94 1.32 2.52
C TYR A 14 -14.78 2.27 3.36
N LEU A 15 -15.20 3.36 2.75
CA LEU A 15 -16.13 4.32 3.32
C LEU A 15 -17.53 4.10 2.77
N LYS A 16 -18.45 3.65 3.62
CA LYS A 16 -19.84 3.46 3.23
C LYS A 16 -20.56 4.81 3.19
N GLY A 17 -21.12 5.10 2.01
CA GLY A 17 -21.76 6.35 1.63
C GLY A 17 -20.90 7.24 0.72
N LYS A 18 -21.50 8.31 0.19
CA LYS A 18 -20.80 9.31 -0.63
C LYS A 18 -19.86 10.18 0.23
N VAL A 19 -18.60 10.24 -0.18
CA VAL A 19 -17.55 11.04 0.44
C VAL A 19 -17.16 12.16 -0.52
N SER A 20 -16.79 13.34 0.00
CA SER A 20 -16.32 14.44 -0.85
C SER A 20 -14.93 14.16 -1.41
N ASP A 21 -14.64 14.69 -2.60
CA ASP A 21 -13.32 14.58 -3.23
C ASP A 21 -12.19 15.15 -2.35
N SER A 22 -12.50 16.15 -1.53
CA SER A 22 -11.54 16.73 -0.57
C SER A 22 -11.10 15.75 0.51
N ILE A 23 -12.03 14.97 1.08
CA ILE A 23 -11.71 13.97 2.10
C ILE A 23 -10.98 12.80 1.46
N LYS A 24 -11.44 12.35 0.29
CA LYS A 24 -10.77 11.29 -0.46
C LYS A 24 -9.33 11.69 -0.78
N SER A 25 -9.13 12.90 -1.31
CA SER A 25 -7.79 13.41 -1.60
C SER A 25 -6.91 13.53 -0.37
N ALA A 26 -7.47 13.87 0.81
CA ALA A 26 -6.71 13.92 2.05
C ALA A 26 -6.27 12.52 2.50
N LEU A 27 -7.16 11.54 2.44
CA LEU A 27 -6.85 10.15 2.79
C LEU A 27 -5.87 9.51 1.79
N ASP A 28 -6.05 9.76 0.49
CA ASP A 28 -5.12 9.33 -0.56
C ASP A 28 -3.73 9.96 -0.33
N SER A 29 -3.67 11.20 0.19
CA SER A 29 -2.41 11.86 0.56
C SER A 29 -1.72 11.28 1.80
N TRP A 30 -2.34 10.32 2.50
CA TRP A 30 -1.75 9.52 3.58
C TRP A 30 -1.31 8.11 3.12
N GLY A 31 -1.38 7.83 1.82
CA GLY A 31 -1.04 6.54 1.21
C GLY A 31 -2.14 5.47 1.34
N LEU A 32 -3.33 5.84 1.82
CA LEU A 32 -4.47 4.92 1.89
C LEU A 32 -4.99 4.57 0.50
N VAL A 33 -5.40 3.32 0.34
CA VAL A 33 -6.20 2.91 -0.83
C VAL A 33 -7.68 3.06 -0.47
N VAL A 34 -8.29 4.16 -0.91
CA VAL A 34 -9.65 4.53 -0.49
C VAL A 34 -10.71 4.13 -1.52
N TYR A 35 -11.66 3.32 -1.05
CA TYR A 35 -12.87 2.95 -1.76
C TYR A 35 -14.07 3.59 -1.08
N SER A 36 -15.10 3.94 -1.85
CA SER A 36 -16.34 4.50 -1.32
C SER A 36 -17.55 4.11 -2.15
N GLY A 37 -18.70 3.91 -1.51
CA GLY A 37 -19.95 3.60 -2.19
C GLY A 37 -21.08 3.25 -1.22
N ASP A 38 -22.29 3.06 -1.75
CA ASP A 38 -23.47 2.75 -0.94
C ASP A 38 -23.53 1.24 -0.57
N SER A 39 -22.83 0.40 -1.31
CA SER A 39 -22.73 -1.05 -1.12
C SER A 39 -21.30 -1.53 -1.34
N PHE A 40 -20.76 -2.32 -0.41
CA PHE A 40 -19.45 -2.93 -0.58
C PHE A 40 -19.51 -4.05 -1.62
N GLN A 41 -18.42 -4.23 -2.36
CA GLN A 41 -18.25 -5.38 -3.25
C GLN A 41 -17.69 -6.54 -2.41
N GLU A 42 -18.38 -7.69 -2.37
CA GLU A 42 -17.96 -8.87 -1.59
C GLU A 42 -16.58 -9.38 -2.04
N ASP A 43 -16.25 -9.21 -3.33
CA ASP A 43 -15.00 -9.67 -3.93
C ASP A 43 -13.80 -8.73 -3.69
N VAL A 44 -14.02 -7.60 -3.02
CA VAL A 44 -12.96 -6.65 -2.68
C VAL A 44 -12.76 -6.67 -1.18
N HIS A 45 -11.59 -7.13 -0.74
CA HIS A 45 -11.27 -7.19 0.67
C HIS A 45 -10.66 -5.86 1.16
N TYR A 46 -11.18 -5.34 2.27
CA TYR A 46 -10.75 -4.10 2.89
C TYR A 46 -10.03 -4.39 4.22
N ASP A 47 -9.07 -3.55 4.61
CA ASP A 47 -8.47 -3.63 5.97
C ASP A 47 -9.42 -3.02 7.00
N LEU A 48 -10.24 -2.07 6.59
CA LEU A 48 -11.22 -1.41 7.43
C LEU A 48 -12.44 -0.97 6.62
N VAL A 49 -13.64 -1.21 7.17
CA VAL A 49 -14.93 -0.80 6.60
C VAL A 49 -15.65 0.05 7.63
N ILE A 50 -15.97 1.30 7.27
CA ILE A 50 -16.55 2.28 8.19
C ILE A 50 -17.76 2.98 7.53
N GLU A 51 -18.81 3.23 8.30
CA GLU A 51 -19.88 4.15 7.89
C GLU A 51 -19.36 5.58 7.95
N LYS A 52 -19.52 6.40 6.90
CA LYS A 52 -18.89 7.74 6.84
C LYS A 52 -19.16 8.62 8.07
N ASP A 53 -20.33 8.46 8.68
CA ASP A 53 -20.78 9.26 9.82
C ASP A 53 -20.11 8.85 11.15
N GLN A 54 -19.35 7.74 11.17
CA GLN A 54 -18.56 7.29 12.31
C GLN A 54 -17.17 7.91 12.36
N ILE A 55 -16.68 8.48 11.25
CA ILE A 55 -15.36 9.12 11.23
C ILE A 55 -15.48 10.50 11.91
N PRO A 56 -14.66 10.79 12.93
CA PRO A 56 -14.66 12.09 13.56
C PRO A 56 -14.07 13.14 12.61
N MET A 57 -14.91 13.73 11.74
CA MET A 57 -14.50 14.74 10.75
C MET A 57 -14.23 16.14 11.35
N LYS A 58 -13.68 16.21 12.57
CA LYS A 58 -13.38 17.48 13.25
C LYS A 58 -12.09 18.12 12.75
N ASP A 59 -11.03 17.33 12.63
CA ASP A 59 -9.69 17.74 12.19
C ASP A 59 -8.86 16.52 11.75
N SER A 60 -7.72 16.77 11.08
CA SER A 60 -6.85 15.71 10.54
C SER A 60 -6.32 14.75 11.61
N ASP A 61 -6.01 15.26 12.79
CA ASP A 61 -5.35 14.51 13.85
C ASP A 61 -6.35 13.56 14.52
N SER A 62 -7.59 14.01 14.69
CA SER A 62 -8.71 13.19 15.16
C SER A 62 -9.04 12.06 14.19
N ILE A 63 -9.04 12.33 12.87
CA ILE A 63 -9.24 11.31 11.84
C ILE A 63 -8.09 10.30 11.87
N PHE A 64 -6.86 10.79 11.93
CA PHE A 64 -5.67 9.94 11.95
C PHE A 64 -5.65 8.99 13.16
N GLN A 65 -5.92 9.52 14.35
CA GLN A 65 -5.98 8.72 15.58
C GLN A 65 -7.09 7.67 15.48
N PHE A 66 -8.28 8.07 15.04
CA PHE A 66 -9.40 7.14 14.85
C PHE A 66 -9.04 6.01 13.89
N LEU A 67 -8.44 6.32 12.74
CA LEU A 67 -8.03 5.30 11.78
C LEU A 67 -6.95 4.38 12.36
N SER A 68 -5.97 4.94 13.05
CA SER A 68 -4.88 4.19 13.68
C SER A 68 -5.37 3.22 14.76
N ASP A 69 -6.40 3.61 15.52
CA ASP A 69 -7.01 2.76 16.56
C ASP A 69 -7.87 1.63 15.99
N ASN A 70 -8.33 1.75 14.74
CA ASN A 70 -9.25 0.79 14.13
C ASN A 70 -8.61 -0.08 13.04
N PHE A 71 -7.49 0.35 12.45
CA PHE A 71 -6.75 -0.49 11.50
C PHE A 71 -6.04 -1.65 12.21
N PRO A 72 -5.85 -2.80 11.51
CA PRO A 72 -5.03 -3.86 12.04
C PRO A 72 -3.56 -3.42 12.17
N PRO A 73 -2.74 -4.13 12.96
CA PRO A 73 -1.35 -3.74 13.21
C PRO A 73 -0.46 -3.70 11.98
N VAL A 74 -0.82 -4.41 10.90
CA VAL A 74 -0.16 -4.41 9.58
C VAL A 74 -1.22 -4.49 8.47
N PRO A 75 -1.04 -3.81 7.33
CA PRO A 75 -1.93 -3.98 6.19
C PRO A 75 -1.87 -5.39 5.61
N ALA A 76 -3.00 -5.89 5.11
CA ALA A 76 -3.05 -7.19 4.45
C ALA A 76 -2.19 -7.24 3.19
N VAL A 77 -1.56 -8.38 2.93
CA VAL A 77 -0.85 -8.67 1.67
C VAL A 77 -1.81 -9.46 0.78
N ARG A 78 -2.39 -8.80 -0.23
CA ARG A 78 -3.38 -9.38 -1.13
C ARG A 78 -3.39 -8.69 -2.48
N ALA A 79 -3.72 -9.45 -3.51
CA ALA A 79 -4.02 -8.91 -4.83
C ALA A 79 -5.42 -8.29 -4.86
N ASP A 80 -5.56 -7.17 -5.56
CA ASP A 80 -6.82 -6.56 -5.95
C ASP A 80 -7.26 -7.19 -7.28
N GLU A 81 -8.14 -8.19 -7.19
CA GLU A 81 -8.70 -8.90 -8.36
C GLU A 81 -9.41 -7.96 -9.33
N LYS A 82 -9.98 -6.86 -8.85
CA LYS A 82 -10.61 -5.87 -9.73
C LYS A 82 -9.56 -5.12 -10.53
N ALA A 83 -8.43 -4.76 -9.93
CA ALA A 83 -7.30 -4.16 -10.65
C ALA A 83 -6.73 -5.12 -11.70
N ILE A 84 -6.52 -6.40 -11.34
CA ILE A 84 -6.05 -7.43 -12.28
C ILE A 84 -7.04 -7.60 -13.44
N ASN A 85 -8.33 -7.74 -13.13
CA ASN A 85 -9.37 -7.86 -14.16
C ASN A 85 -9.41 -6.62 -15.07
N LEU A 86 -9.24 -5.41 -14.53
CA LEU A 86 -9.19 -4.21 -15.35
C LEU A 86 -7.99 -4.18 -16.30
N LEU A 87 -6.83 -4.67 -15.86
CA LEU A 87 -5.60 -4.73 -16.66
C LEU A 87 -5.66 -5.81 -17.75
N TYR A 88 -6.21 -6.98 -17.43
CA TYR A 88 -6.09 -8.19 -18.26
C TYR A 88 -7.43 -8.76 -18.75
N LYS A 89 -8.57 -8.05 -18.58
CA LYS A 89 -9.90 -8.53 -19.03
C LYS A 89 -9.94 -9.08 -20.46
N ASP A 90 -9.17 -8.47 -21.36
CA ASP A 90 -9.19 -8.80 -22.79
C ASP A 90 -8.12 -9.86 -23.15
N MET A 91 -7.21 -10.16 -22.22
CA MET A 91 -6.08 -11.09 -22.38
C MET A 91 -5.76 -11.81 -21.05
N PRO A 92 -6.70 -12.55 -20.46
CA PRO A 92 -6.51 -13.20 -19.15
C PRO A 92 -5.38 -14.24 -19.14
N GLU A 93 -5.01 -14.79 -20.30
CA GLU A 93 -3.87 -15.68 -20.47
C GLU A 93 -2.54 -15.04 -20.11
N LEU A 94 -2.42 -13.70 -20.19
CA LEU A 94 -1.20 -12.98 -19.83
C LEU A 94 -0.95 -12.94 -18.33
N ILE A 95 -1.97 -13.18 -17.48
CA ILE A 95 -1.82 -13.13 -16.02
C ILE A 95 -0.73 -14.10 -15.55
N LEU A 96 -0.70 -15.32 -16.10
CA LEU A 96 0.30 -16.33 -15.74
C LEU A 96 1.72 -15.91 -16.16
N GLU A 97 1.86 -15.35 -17.36
CA GLU A 97 3.15 -14.87 -17.88
C GLU A 97 3.66 -13.69 -17.04
N VAL A 98 2.78 -12.73 -16.75
CA VAL A 98 3.10 -11.58 -15.90
C VAL A 98 3.49 -12.02 -14.49
N ASN A 99 2.78 -12.97 -13.88
CA ASN A 99 3.14 -13.51 -12.57
C ASN A 99 4.51 -14.18 -12.59
N THR A 100 4.83 -14.93 -13.65
CA THR A 100 6.14 -15.58 -13.81
C THR A 100 7.27 -14.55 -13.90
N LEU A 101 7.09 -13.51 -14.73
CA LEU A 101 8.07 -12.42 -14.89
C LEU A 101 8.19 -11.58 -13.61
N ALA A 102 7.06 -11.33 -12.94
CA ALA A 102 7.02 -10.59 -11.69
C ALA A 102 7.76 -11.34 -10.58
N LYS A 103 7.55 -12.66 -10.45
CA LYS A 103 8.28 -13.50 -9.49
C LYS A 103 9.79 -13.39 -9.69
N ALA A 104 10.26 -13.57 -10.93
CA ALA A 104 11.68 -13.45 -11.25
C ALA A 104 12.23 -12.05 -10.91
N SER A 105 11.52 -10.98 -11.29
CA SER A 105 11.91 -9.61 -10.96
C SER A 105 11.97 -9.38 -9.45
N LEU A 106 10.96 -9.84 -8.70
CA LEU A 106 10.91 -9.68 -7.25
C LEU A 106 12.03 -10.45 -6.56
N GLN A 107 12.38 -11.65 -7.02
CA GLN A 107 13.49 -12.43 -6.48
C GLN A 107 14.82 -11.67 -6.60
N GLU A 108 15.12 -11.15 -7.79
CA GLU A 108 16.32 -10.33 -8.03
C GLU A 108 16.31 -9.08 -7.16
N ASP A 109 15.20 -8.33 -7.17
CA ASP A 109 15.09 -7.06 -6.45
C ASP A 109 15.14 -7.24 -4.93
N LEU A 110 14.59 -8.33 -4.39
CA LEU A 110 14.65 -8.68 -2.97
C LEU A 110 16.08 -8.96 -2.50
N GLU A 111 16.89 -9.64 -3.32
CA GLU A 111 18.29 -9.91 -2.98
C GLU A 111 19.10 -8.61 -2.87
N VAL A 112 18.90 -7.69 -3.82
CA VAL A 112 19.56 -6.38 -3.78
C VAL A 112 19.02 -5.54 -2.62
N LEU A 113 17.70 -5.53 -2.39
CA LEU A 113 17.10 -4.76 -1.30
C LEU A 113 17.59 -5.23 0.07
N ARG A 114 17.74 -6.55 0.29
CA ARG A 114 18.31 -7.12 1.53
C ARG A 114 19.72 -6.57 1.80
N SER A 115 20.57 -6.53 0.78
CA SER A 115 21.98 -6.10 0.90
C SER A 115 22.19 -4.58 0.85
N ALA A 116 21.21 -3.81 0.38
CA ALA A 116 21.32 -2.35 0.27
C ALA A 116 21.40 -1.67 1.65
N ASN A 117 22.46 -0.88 1.85
CA ASN A 117 22.65 0.02 3.00
C ASN A 117 22.62 1.50 2.58
N ASP A 118 22.54 1.77 1.28
CA ASP A 118 22.50 3.10 0.68
C ASP A 118 21.06 3.47 0.31
N LEU A 119 20.62 4.67 0.71
CA LEU A 119 19.24 5.11 0.55
C LEU A 119 18.84 5.30 -0.92
N ASP A 120 19.76 5.75 -1.78
CA ASP A 120 19.48 5.97 -3.20
C ASP A 120 19.32 4.64 -3.96
N VAL A 121 20.15 3.66 -3.61
CA VAL A 121 20.03 2.29 -4.11
C VAL A 121 18.70 1.68 -3.66
N THR A 122 18.35 1.80 -2.38
CA THR A 122 17.08 1.31 -1.83
C THR A 122 15.88 1.95 -2.53
N ALA A 123 15.87 3.29 -2.70
CA ALA A 123 14.78 3.99 -3.37
C ALA A 123 14.64 3.57 -4.84
N SER A 124 15.76 3.36 -5.53
CA SER A 124 15.75 2.90 -6.93
C SER A 124 15.15 1.49 -7.08
N ILE A 125 15.47 0.58 -6.16
CA ILE A 125 14.92 -0.79 -6.17
C ILE A 125 13.42 -0.75 -5.84
N LEU A 126 13.01 0.02 -4.85
CA LEU A 126 11.60 0.21 -4.53
C LEU A 126 10.80 0.76 -5.72
N HIS A 127 11.37 1.72 -6.46
CA HIS A 127 10.73 2.27 -7.65
C HIS A 127 10.44 1.19 -8.71
N LYS A 128 11.37 0.25 -8.90
CA LYS A 128 11.19 -0.91 -9.78
C LYS A 128 10.11 -1.85 -9.23
N MET A 129 10.23 -2.24 -7.95
CA MET A 129 9.30 -3.17 -7.30
C MET A 129 7.86 -2.65 -7.27
N LYS A 130 7.66 -1.34 -7.07
CA LYS A 130 6.34 -0.68 -7.19
C LYS A 130 5.66 -1.05 -8.50
N THR A 131 6.39 -0.92 -9.61
CA THR A 131 5.85 -1.17 -10.94
C THR A 131 5.48 -2.64 -11.08
N THR A 132 6.32 -3.55 -10.59
CA THR A 132 6.03 -4.99 -10.58
C THR A 132 4.75 -5.30 -9.78
N LEU A 133 4.65 -4.81 -8.54
CA LEU A 133 3.50 -5.00 -7.65
C LEU A 133 2.18 -4.47 -8.25
N ALA A 134 2.23 -3.36 -8.98
CA ALA A 134 1.06 -2.80 -9.66
C ALA A 134 0.54 -3.74 -10.76
N HIS A 135 1.43 -4.34 -11.56
CA HIS A 135 1.04 -5.25 -12.65
C HIS A 135 0.41 -6.54 -12.14
N ILE A 136 0.81 -7.02 -10.96
CA ILE A 136 0.22 -8.21 -10.32
C ILE A 136 -0.90 -7.87 -9.32
N GLY A 137 -1.38 -6.63 -9.32
CA GLY A 137 -2.55 -6.21 -8.55
C GLY A 137 -2.34 -6.02 -7.04
N TYR A 138 -1.10 -6.05 -6.52
CA TYR A 138 -0.83 -5.81 -5.10
C TYR A 138 -0.81 -4.31 -4.75
N ILE A 139 -1.93 -3.61 -5.00
CA ILE A 139 -2.06 -2.14 -4.93
C ILE A 139 -1.78 -1.58 -3.54
N GLY A 140 -2.20 -2.28 -2.48
CA GLY A 140 -1.86 -1.89 -1.10
C GLY A 140 -0.35 -1.87 -0.88
N LEU A 141 0.32 -2.99 -1.18
CA LEU A 141 1.78 -3.07 -1.03
C LEU A 141 2.52 -2.11 -1.98
N GLN A 142 1.98 -1.87 -3.19
CA GLN A 142 2.47 -0.84 -4.10
C GLN A 142 2.40 0.56 -3.47
N SER A 143 1.26 0.94 -2.88
CA SER A 143 1.08 2.24 -2.22
C SER A 143 2.09 2.44 -1.09
N GLU A 144 2.29 1.38 -0.31
CA GLU A 144 3.30 1.36 0.74
C GLU A 144 4.72 1.54 0.19
N VAL A 145 5.10 0.81 -0.85
CA VAL A 145 6.40 1.00 -1.52
C VAL A 145 6.58 2.43 -2.03
N VAL A 146 5.53 3.07 -2.58
CA VAL A 146 5.58 4.48 -3.04
C VAL A 146 5.84 5.44 -1.88
N ALA A 147 5.15 5.24 -0.77
CA ALA A 147 5.33 5.99 0.45
C ALA A 147 6.79 5.93 0.92
N TRP A 148 7.34 4.72 0.98
CA TRP A 148 8.71 4.51 1.44
C TRP A 148 9.76 5.03 0.47
N GLU A 149 9.54 4.87 -0.84
CA GLU A 149 10.39 5.49 -1.88
C GLU A 149 10.52 7.00 -1.64
N ARG A 150 9.42 7.69 -1.32
CA ARG A 150 9.42 9.14 -1.06
C ARG A 150 10.15 9.48 0.23
N ILE A 151 9.87 8.75 1.32
CA ILE A 151 10.52 8.96 2.61
C ILE A 151 12.04 8.82 2.49
N TRP A 152 12.51 7.77 1.80
CA TRP A 152 13.93 7.49 1.64
C TRP A 152 14.63 8.45 0.68
N LYS A 153 13.98 8.83 -0.43
CA LYS A 153 14.54 9.77 -1.40
C LYS A 153 14.65 11.20 -0.88
N HIS A 154 13.72 11.61 0.00
CA HIS A 154 13.65 12.99 0.49
C HIS A 154 14.17 13.16 1.93
N GLY A 155 14.52 12.08 2.63
CA GLY A 155 15.06 12.12 3.98
C GLY A 155 14.10 12.71 5.02
N GLN A 156 12.81 12.78 4.69
CA GLN A 156 11.76 13.40 5.49
C GLN A 156 10.65 12.39 5.73
N GLY A 157 10.87 11.47 6.64
CA GLY A 157 9.82 10.57 7.10
C GLY A 157 10.33 9.62 8.18
N GLN A 158 9.76 9.73 9.37
CA GLN A 158 9.71 8.63 10.31
C GLN A 158 8.33 8.02 10.20
N SER A 159 8.29 6.69 10.04
CA SER A 159 7.07 5.97 10.33
C SER A 159 6.72 6.18 11.79
N SER A 160 5.49 6.58 12.11
CA SER A 160 5.02 6.52 13.50
C SER A 160 4.88 5.08 14.01
N ARG A 161 5.03 4.07 13.13
CA ARG A 161 4.83 2.64 13.42
C ARG A 161 6.12 1.88 13.66
N PHE A 162 7.27 2.42 13.23
CA PHE A 162 8.56 1.75 13.35
C PHE A 162 9.56 2.70 13.99
N GLU A 163 10.28 2.19 15.00
CA GLU A 163 11.23 2.99 15.78
C GLU A 163 12.47 3.39 14.97
N ASN A 164 12.85 2.57 13.98
CA ASN A 164 14.01 2.80 13.13
C ASN A 164 13.79 2.26 11.70
N TRP A 165 14.71 2.63 10.81
CA TRP A 165 14.64 2.29 9.39
C TRP A 165 14.87 0.79 9.11
N THR A 166 15.64 0.08 9.95
CA THR A 166 15.96 -1.33 9.75
C THR A 166 14.74 -2.21 10.00
N ASP A 167 14.06 -2.03 11.13
CA ASP A 167 12.82 -2.75 11.46
C ASP A 167 11.76 -2.53 10.38
N HIS A 168 11.75 -1.31 9.84
CA HIS A 168 10.84 -0.93 8.78
C HIS A 168 11.18 -1.60 7.44
N LYS A 169 12.45 -1.58 7.01
CA LYS A 169 12.93 -2.30 5.83
C LYS A 169 12.65 -3.80 5.94
N ASP A 170 12.89 -4.40 7.10
CA ASP A 170 12.67 -5.82 7.34
C ASP A 170 11.18 -6.20 7.28
N SER A 171 10.31 -5.34 7.81
CA SER A 171 8.86 -5.51 7.68
C SER A 171 8.38 -5.46 6.23
N LEU A 172 8.87 -4.48 5.46
CA LEU A 172 8.55 -4.34 4.03
C LEU A 172 9.08 -5.54 3.23
N LEU A 173 10.33 -5.97 3.49
CA LEU A 173 10.96 -7.13 2.87
C LEU A 173 10.17 -8.41 3.12
N SER A 174 9.72 -8.64 4.36
CA SER A 174 8.92 -9.82 4.70
C SER A 174 7.62 -9.86 3.89
N ARG A 175 6.96 -8.71 3.73
CA ARG A 175 5.68 -8.64 3.00
C ARG A 175 5.84 -8.78 1.50
N ILE A 176 6.89 -8.21 0.91
CA ILE A 176 7.20 -8.42 -0.51
C ILE A 176 7.65 -9.87 -0.77
N SER A 177 8.40 -10.47 0.16
CA SER A 177 8.76 -11.90 0.07
C SER A 177 7.52 -12.80 0.09
N ALA A 178 6.51 -12.48 0.91
CA ALA A 178 5.25 -13.20 0.92
C ALA A 178 4.52 -13.15 -0.44
N VAL A 179 4.58 -12.02 -1.14
CA VAL A 179 4.03 -11.91 -2.51
C VAL A 179 4.81 -12.81 -3.47
N GLU A 180 6.14 -12.75 -3.44
CA GLU A 180 7.00 -13.58 -4.30
C GLU A 180 6.75 -15.08 -4.11
N GLU A 181 6.52 -15.52 -2.87
CA GLU A 181 6.18 -16.91 -2.55
C GLU A 181 4.80 -17.35 -3.08
N LEU A 182 3.85 -16.40 -3.22
CA LEU A 182 2.49 -16.66 -3.70
C LEU A 182 2.36 -16.69 -5.24
N LEU A 183 3.32 -16.13 -5.97
CA LEU A 183 3.38 -16.14 -7.45
C LEU A 183 3.94 -17.45 -7.99
#